data_AF-A0A958Z1A3-F1
#
_entry.id   AF-A0A958Z1A3-F1
#
_cell.length_a   1.000
_cell.length_b   1.000
_cell.length_c   1.000
_cell.angle_alpha   90.00
_cell.angle_beta   90.00
_cell.angle_gamma   90.00
#
_symmetry.space_group_name_H-M   'P 1'
#
loop_
_entity.id
_entity.type
_entity.pdbx_description
1 polymer ?
#
loop_
_entity_poly.entity_id
_entity_poly.type
_entity_poly.pdbx_seq_one_letter_code
_entity_poly.pdbx_strand_id
1 'polypeptide(L)'
;KAEKAQKKAEKAQKKAERELKQKQKAQDNFEKATKKLQQNQEKYEKLKSKGKLSPNDEEKWLKKLEGYREDLEKAKKKLSKS
;
A
#
# COMPACT_ATOMS: atom_id res chain seq x y z
N LYS A 1 -41.17 -16.81 9.28
CA LYS A 1 -40.76 -15.60 8.50
C LYS A 1 -39.66 -14.78 9.20
N ALA A 2 -39.66 -14.70 10.54
CA ALA A 2 -38.66 -13.98 11.34
C ALA A 2 -37.20 -14.48 11.15
N GLU A 3 -36.95 -15.79 11.18
CA GLU A 3 -35.58 -16.35 11.01
C GLU A 3 -34.92 -16.00 9.67
N LYS A 4 -35.70 -15.97 8.58
CA LYS A 4 -35.18 -15.59 7.25
C LYS A 4 -34.79 -14.10 7.22
N ALA A 5 -35.53 -13.25 7.92
CA ALA A 5 -35.22 -11.83 8.03
C ALA A 5 -33.98 -11.59 8.89
N GLN A 6 -33.86 -12.24 10.05
CA GLN A 6 -32.66 -12.18 10.88
C GLN A 6 -31.40 -12.67 10.14
N LYS A 7 -31.46 -13.83 9.46
CA LYS A 7 -30.32 -14.32 8.66
C LYS A 7 -29.92 -13.37 7.53
N LYS A 8 -30.86 -12.63 6.93
CA LYS A 8 -30.54 -11.60 5.93
C LYS A 8 -29.86 -10.39 6.56
N ALA A 9 -30.36 -9.92 7.70
CA ALA A 9 -29.77 -8.79 8.43
C ALA A 9 -28.34 -9.11 8.90
N GLU A 10 -28.10 -10.29 9.47
CA GLU A 10 -26.77 -10.73 9.91
C GLU A 10 -25.78 -10.84 8.73
N LYS A 11 -26.22 -11.40 7.60
CA LYS A 11 -25.41 -11.44 6.38
C LYS A 11 -25.07 -10.05 5.85
N ALA A 12 -26.02 -9.11 5.91
CA ALA A 12 -25.78 -7.73 5.47
C ALA A 12 -24.76 -7.02 6.37
N GLN A 13 -24.90 -7.13 7.70
CA GLN A 13 -23.92 -6.57 8.63
C GLN A 13 -22.53 -7.18 8.43
N LYS A 14 -22.44 -8.50 8.28
CA LYS A 14 -21.16 -9.18 8.06
C LYS A 14 -20.50 -8.79 6.74
N LYS A 15 -21.28 -8.49 5.70
CA LYS A 15 -20.75 -7.95 4.44
C LYS A 15 -20.20 -6.53 4.64
N ALA A 16 -20.98 -5.65 5.25
CA ALA A 16 -20.55 -4.28 5.54
C ALA A 16 -19.28 -4.24 6.39
N GLU A 17 -19.16 -5.06 7.43
CA GLU A 17 -17.96 -5.12 8.27
C GLU A 17 -16.73 -5.62 7.49
N ARG A 18 -16.92 -6.61 6.61
CA ARG A 18 -15.85 -7.09 5.72
C ARG A 18 -15.41 -6.02 4.73
N GLU A 19 -16.33 -5.28 4.13
CA GLU A 19 -16.04 -4.19 3.21
C GLU A 19 -15.28 -3.07 3.92
N LEU A 20 -15.72 -2.64 5.10
CA LEU A 20 -15.00 -1.66 5.91
C LEU A 20 -13.57 -2.13 6.25
N LYS A 21 -13.42 -3.39 6.65
CA LYS A 21 -12.11 -3.97 6.97
C LYS A 21 -11.20 -4.05 5.74
N GLN A 22 -11.75 -4.32 4.56
CA GLN A 22 -10.98 -4.33 3.31
C GLN A 22 -10.52 -2.93 2.93
N LYS A 23 -11.39 -1.92 3.03
CA LYS A 23 -11.04 -0.51 2.80
C LYS A 23 -9.93 -0.04 3.73
N GLN A 24 -10.06 -0.30 5.04
CA GLN A 24 -9.03 0.06 6.02
C GLN A 24 -7.68 -0.61 5.70
N LYS A 25 -7.69 -1.91 5.37
CA LYS A 25 -6.46 -2.61 4.96
C LYS A 25 -5.86 -2.04 3.69
N ALA A 26 -6.68 -1.64 2.71
CA ALA A 26 -6.19 -1.04 1.48
C ALA A 26 -5.55 0.34 1.74
N GLN A 27 -6.14 1.15 2.61
CA GLN A 27 -5.59 2.44 3.06
C GLN A 27 -4.25 2.24 3.79
N ASP A 28 -4.21 1.38 4.80
CA ASP A 28 -2.98 1.08 5.57
C ASP A 28 -1.84 0.58 4.68
N ASN A 29 -2.15 -0.30 3.70
CA ASN A 29 -1.15 -0.76 2.74
C ASN A 29 -0.64 0.37 1.84
N PHE A 30 -1.52 1.26 1.40
CA PHE A 30 -1.14 2.42 0.58
C PHE A 30 -0.25 3.40 1.36
N GLU A 31 -0.61 3.70 2.61
CA GLU A 31 0.18 4.57 3.49
C GLU A 31 1.56 3.96 3.78
N LYS A 32 1.62 2.66 4.08
CA LYS A 32 2.88 1.93 4.29
C LYS A 32 3.77 1.96 3.05
N ALA A 33 3.21 1.71 1.87
CA ALA A 33 3.96 1.77 0.61
C ALA A 33 4.49 3.18 0.34
N THR A 34 3.65 4.21 0.53
CA THR A 34 4.02 5.62 0.38
C THR A 34 5.16 6.01 1.32
N LYS A 35 5.04 5.68 2.60
CA LYS A 35 6.08 5.97 3.61
C LYS A 35 7.39 5.26 3.28
N LYS A 36 7.33 4.00 2.83
CA LYS A 36 8.51 3.22 2.45
C LYS A 36 9.22 3.81 1.23
N LEU A 37 8.46 4.24 0.22
CA LEU A 37 9.01 4.93 -0.95
C LEU A 37 9.71 6.22 -0.53
N GLN A 38 9.03 7.09 0.24
CA GLN A 38 9.60 8.36 0.70
C GLN A 38 10.88 8.16 1.52
N GLN A 39 10.89 7.24 2.48
CA GLN A 39 12.08 6.96 3.30
C GLN A 39 13.26 6.46 2.47
N ASN A 40 13.02 5.61 1.48
CA ASN A 40 14.08 5.11 0.62
C ASN A 40 14.56 6.18 -0.37
N GLN A 41 13.66 7.02 -0.87
CA GLN A 41 14.00 8.13 -1.75
C GLN A 41 14.88 9.15 -1.02
N GLU A 42 14.49 9.54 0.20
CA GLU A 42 15.30 10.42 1.04
C GLU A 42 16.68 9.82 1.37
N LYS A 43 16.74 8.51 1.66
CA LYS A 43 18.00 7.81 1.92
C LYS A 43 18.89 7.77 0.68
N TYR A 44 18.32 7.53 -0.50
CA TYR A 44 19.04 7.58 -1.77
C TYR A 44 19.61 8.98 -2.02
N GLU A 45 18.79 10.03 -1.90
CA GLU A 45 19.22 11.42 -2.09
C GLU A 45 20.33 11.82 -1.10
N LYS A 46 20.23 11.40 0.16
CA LYS A 46 21.29 11.62 1.17
C LYS A 46 22.59 10.91 0.81
N LEU A 47 22.53 9.67 0.31
CA LEU A 47 23.73 8.93 -0.08
C LEU A 47 24.37 9.51 -1.35
N LYS A 48 23.55 9.90 -2.33
CA LYS A 48 23.96 10.56 -3.56
C LYS A 48 24.63 11.91 -3.28
N SER A 49 24.01 12.74 -2.44
CA SER A 49 24.55 14.05 -2.05
C SER A 49 25.88 13.94 -1.30
N LYS A 50 26.10 12.83 -0.58
CA LYS A 50 27.37 12.55 0.11
C LYS A 50 28.43 11.92 -0.79
N GLY A 51 28.13 11.65 -2.06
CA GLY A 51 29.04 10.96 -2.97
C GLY A 51 29.35 9.51 -2.55
N LYS A 52 28.51 8.91 -1.69
CA LYS A 52 28.71 7.55 -1.15
C LYS A 52 28.07 6.47 -2.02
N LEU A 53 27.66 6.81 -3.23
CA LEU A 53 27.02 5.91 -4.18
C LEU A 53 27.98 5.66 -5.34
N SER A 54 28.48 4.43 -5.43
CA SER A 54 29.14 3.96 -6.64
C SER A 54 28.10 3.82 -7.77
N PRO A 55 28.50 3.88 -9.05
CA PRO A 55 27.57 3.75 -10.18
C PRO A 55 26.70 2.49 -10.13
N ASN A 56 27.28 1.36 -9.71
CA ASN A 56 26.56 0.09 -9.53
C ASN A 56 25.57 0.12 -8.37
N ASP A 57 25.86 0.86 -7.30
CA ASP A 57 24.93 1.05 -6.18
C ASP A 57 23.81 2.02 -6.56
N GLU A 58 24.09 3.03 -7.38
CA GLU A 58 23.07 3.91 -7.93
C GLU A 58 22.04 3.14 -8.74
N GLU A 59 22.46 2.26 -9.64
CA GLU A 59 21.55 1.41 -10.40
C GLU A 59 20.66 0.54 -9.49
N LYS A 60 21.25 -0.10 -8.47
CA LYS A 60 20.49 -0.90 -7.49
C LYS A 60 19.47 -0.06 -6.73
N TRP A 61 19.83 1.17 -6.35
CA TRP A 61 18.93 2.09 -5.67
C TRP A 61 17.78 2.52 -6.57
N LEU A 62 18.06 2.87 -7.83
CA LEU A 62 17.02 3.24 -8.80
C LEU A 62 16.05 2.08 -9.02
N LYS A 63 16.55 0.86 -9.23
CA LYS A 63 15.71 -0.34 -9.38
C LYS A 63 14.85 -0.61 -8.14
N LYS A 64 15.41 -0.38 -6.94
CA LYS A 64 14.68 -0.53 -5.69
C LYS A 64 13.56 0.52 -5.53
N LEU A 65 13.83 1.77 -5.91
CA LEU A 65 12.84 2.85 -5.90
C LEU A 65 11.73 2.58 -6.92
N GLU A 66 12.06 2.05 -8.09
CA GLU A 66 11.08 1.64 -9.10
C GLU A 66 10.15 0.55 -8.55
N GLY A 67 10.70 -0.50 -7.92
CA GLY A 67 9.89 -1.52 -7.26
C GLY A 67 8.93 -0.97 -6.20
N TYR A 68 9.38 0.01 -5.40
CA TYR A 68 8.49 0.68 -4.44
C TYR A 68 7.42 1.56 -5.09
N ARG A 69 7.71 2.19 -6.23
CA ARG A 69 6.70 2.93 -7.02
C ARG A 69 5.65 1.97 -7.58
N GLU A 70 6.06 0.81 -8.10
CA GLU A 70 5.13 -0.22 -8.56
C GLU A 70 4.25 -0.74 -7.42
N ASP A 71 4.81 -0.99 -6.24
CA ASP A 71 4.05 -1.41 -5.06
C ASP A 71 3.02 -0.35 -4.64
N LEU A 72 3.40 0.93 -4.67
CA LEU A 72 2.51 2.05 -4.40
C LEU A 72 1.36 2.11 -5.41
N GLU A 73 1.65 1.98 -6.71
CA GLU A 73 0.64 1.96 -7.76
C GLU A 73 -0.30 0.75 -7.62
N LYS A 74 0.23 -0.44 -7.28
CA LYS A 74 -0.58 -1.62 -6.97
C LYS A 74 -1.48 -1.39 -5.74
N ALA A 75 -0.95 -0.77 -4.69
CA ALA A 75 -1.73 -0.43 -3.49
C ALA A 75 -2.82 0.60 -3.80
N LYS A 76 -2.50 1.64 -4.57
CA LYS A 76 -3.44 2.67 -5.04
C LYS A 76 -4.57 2.06 -5.86
N LYS A 77 -4.26 1.15 -6.79
CA LYS A 77 -5.24 0.43 -7.60
C LYS A 77 -6.14 -0.50 -6.77
N LYS A 78 -5.62 -1.07 -5.67
CA LYS A 78 -6.44 -1.84 -4.72
C LYS A 78 -7.35 -0.93 -3.90
N LEU A 79 -6.83 0.21 -3.46
CA LEU A 79 -7.61 1.22 -2.73
C LEU A 79 -8.76 1.77 -3.57
N SER A 80 -8.54 2.06 -4.86
CA SER A 80 -9.59 2.56 -5.77
C SER A 80 -10.66 1.51 -6.11
N LYS A 81 -10.37 0.22 -5.90
CA LYS A 81 -11.29 -0.90 -6.14
C LYS A 81 -12.02 -1.36 -4.87
N SER A 82 -11.62 -0.85 -3.70
CA SER A 82 -12.11 -1.32 -2.39
C SER A 82 -13.29 -0.50 -1.88
#